data_AF-A0A645JHP4-F1
#
_entry.id   AF-A0A645JHP4-F1
#
_cell.length_a   1.000
_cell.length_b   1.000
_cell.length_c   1.000
_cell.angle_alpha   90.00
_cell.angle_beta   90.00
_cell.angle_gamma   90.00
#
_symmetry.space_group_name_H-M   'P 1'
#
loop_
_entity.id
_entity.type
_entity.pdbx_description
1 polymer ?
#
loop_
_entity_poly.entity_id
_entity_poly.type
_entity_poly.pdbx_seq_one_letter_code
_entity_poly.pdbx_strand_id
1 'polypeptide(L)' 'MQKASEIGKEWYEQAASYAAYVIGKTGDEVSGIAVDESGKATDAELLAGVTVSIGSFNEVVAKAVTNAK' A
#
# COMPACT_ATOMS: atom_id res chain seq x y z
N MET A 1 -14.44 6.48 5.32
CA MET A 1 -13.99 6.31 3.93
C MET A 1 -14.77 5.22 3.19
N GLN A 2 -15.56 4.40 3.88
CA GLN A 2 -16.29 3.27 3.30
C GLN A 2 -17.14 3.61 2.08
N LYS A 3 -17.93 4.69 2.12
CA LYS A 3 -18.79 5.11 1.00
C LYS A 3 -18.03 5.55 -0.26
N ALA A 4 -16.77 5.96 -0.12
CA ALA A 4 -15.91 6.39 -1.22
C ALA A 4 -14.98 5.27 -1.70
N SER A 5 -14.95 4.13 -1.00
CA SER A 5 -14.15 2.97 -1.38
C SER A 5 -14.93 2.13 -2.39
N GLU A 6 -14.30 1.85 -3.53
CA GLU A 6 -14.86 0.98 -4.58
C GLU A 6 -15.04 -0.47 -4.09
N ILE A 7 -14.30 -0.86 -3.04
CA ILE A 7 -14.36 -2.18 -2.39
C ILE A 7 -15.15 -2.19 -1.08
N GLY A 8 -15.81 -1.07 -0.72
CA GLY A 8 -16.66 -0.98 0.47
C GLY A 8 -15.92 -1.18 1.81
N LYS A 9 -14.60 -1.01 1.83
CA LYS A 9 -13.76 -1.13 3.04
C LYS A 9 -13.40 0.24 3.59
N GLU A 10 -13.29 0.34 4.90
CA GLU A 10 -12.74 1.52 5.55
C GLU A 10 -11.24 1.69 5.32
N TRP A 11 -10.74 2.92 5.44
CA TRP A 11 -9.33 3.23 5.16
C TRP A 11 -8.37 2.36 6.00
N TYR A 12 -8.70 2.13 7.27
CA TYR A 12 -7.86 1.32 8.16
C TYR A 12 -7.83 -0.16 7.75
N GLU A 13 -8.91 -0.70 7.18
CA GLU A 13 -8.97 -2.09 6.69
C GLU A 13 -8.15 -2.26 5.41
N GLN A 14 -8.14 -1.24 4.56
CA GLN A 14 -7.30 -1.20 3.37
C GLN A 14 -5.81 -1.06 3.75
N ALA A 15 -5.49 -0.18 4.70
CA ALA A 15 -4.13 -0.05 5.22
C ALA A 15 -3.63 -1.34 5.87
N ALA A 16 -4.49 -2.07 6.60
CA ALA A 16 -4.17 -3.38 7.15
C ALA A 16 -3.95 -4.44 6.05
N SER A 17 -4.76 -4.42 4.98
CA SER A 17 -4.58 -5.30 3.82
C SER A 17 -3.24 -5.04 3.12
N TYR A 18 -2.89 -3.77 2.93
CA TYR A 18 -1.58 -3.36 2.40
C TYR A 18 -0.43 -3.81 3.32
N ALA A 19 -0.56 -3.57 4.62
CA ALA A 19 0.45 -3.98 5.60
C ALA A 19 0.71 -5.49 5.55
N ALA A 20 -0.35 -6.30 5.48
CA ALA A 20 -0.22 -7.75 5.33
C ALA A 20 0.47 -8.15 4.01
N TYR A 21 0.18 -7.45 2.91
CA TYR A 21 0.79 -7.70 1.60
C TYR A 21 2.31 -7.45 1.59
N VAL A 22 2.79 -6.47 2.36
CA VAL A 22 4.22 -6.13 2.40
C VAL A 22 5.03 -6.89 3.45
N ILE A 23 4.39 -7.74 4.27
CA ILE A 23 5.11 -8.60 5.22
C ILE A 23 6.03 -9.56 4.45
N GLY A 24 7.29 -9.64 4.87
CA GLY A 24 8.31 -10.50 4.27
C GLY A 24 9.00 -9.91 3.03
N LYS A 25 8.57 -8.74 2.54
CA LYS A 25 9.26 -7.98 1.49
C LYS A 25 10.35 -7.09 2.08
N THR A 26 11.41 -6.88 1.31
CA THR A 26 12.47 -5.90 1.59
C THR A 26 12.01 -4.46 1.29
N GLY A 27 12.73 -3.47 1.83
CA GLY A 27 12.44 -2.06 1.56
C GLY A 27 12.49 -1.70 0.07
N ASP A 28 13.41 -2.29 -0.69
CA ASP A 28 13.50 -2.13 -2.15
C ASP A 28 12.31 -2.75 -2.88
N GLU A 29 11.89 -3.96 -2.49
CA GLU A 29 10.70 -4.61 -3.05
C GLU A 29 9.43 -3.81 -2.80
N VAL A 30 9.30 -3.20 -1.62
CA VAL A 30 8.17 -2.32 -1.29
C VAL A 30 8.23 -1.00 -2.08
N SER A 31 9.42 -0.41 -2.21
CA SER A 31 9.61 0.82 -3.00
C SER A 31 9.32 0.62 -4.49
N GLY A 32 9.56 -0.59 -5.00
CA GLY A 32 9.30 -0.98 -6.38
C GLY A 32 7.85 -1.35 -6.70
N ILE A 33 6.92 -1.31 -5.72
CA ILE A 33 5.50 -1.57 -5.99
C ILE A 33 4.98 -0.51 -6.95
N ALA A 34 4.52 -0.96 -8.13
CA ALA A 34 4.04 -0.08 -9.18
C ALA A 34 2.75 0.64 -8.78
N VAL A 35 2.74 1.96 -9.01
CA VAL A 35 1.60 2.84 -8.75
C VAL A 35 1.28 3.69 -9.98
N ASP A 36 0.02 4.09 -10.11
CA ASP A 36 -0.44 5.02 -11.13
C ASP A 36 -0.12 6.49 -10.77
N GLU A 37 -0.53 7.44 -11.64
CA GLU A 37 -0.35 8.88 -11.41
C GLU A 37 -1.09 9.40 -10.16
N SER A 38 -2.12 8.69 -9.69
CA SER A 38 -2.85 9.00 -8.45
C SER A 38 -2.23 8.32 -7.22
N GLY A 39 -1.13 7.57 -7.40
CA GLY A 39 -0.44 6.83 -6.35
C GLY A 39 -1.16 5.56 -5.90
N LYS A 40 -2.20 5.10 -6.62
CA LYS A 40 -2.87 3.82 -6.36
C LYS A 40 -2.07 2.67 -6.95
N ALA A 41 -2.19 1.47 -6.37
CA ALA A 41 -1.55 0.29 -6.94
C ALA A 41 -2.05 0.02 -8.38
N THR A 42 -1.16 -0.42 -9.27
CA THR A 42 -1.56 -0.89 -10.61
C THR A 42 -1.81 -2.40 -10.65
N ASP A 43 -1.35 -3.12 -9.63
CA ASP A 43 -1.52 -4.55 -9.49
C ASP A 43 -2.95 -4.92 -9.06
N ALA A 44 -3.54 -5.91 -9.75
CA ALA A 44 -4.93 -6.30 -9.54
C ALA A 44 -5.17 -7.00 -8.19
N GLU A 45 -4.18 -7.72 -7.65
CA GLU A 45 -4.29 -8.39 -6.35
C GLU A 45 -4.28 -7.36 -5.22
N LEU A 46 -3.42 -6.34 -5.33
CA LEU A 46 -3.41 -5.18 -4.44
C LEU A 46 -4.72 -4.38 -4.52
N LEU A 47 -5.24 -4.12 -5.73
CA LEU A 47 -6.49 -3.38 -5.92
C LEU A 47 -7.72 -4.08 -5.33
N ALA A 48 -7.72 -5.41 -5.25
CA ALA A 48 -8.79 -6.17 -4.59
C ALA A 48 -8.83 -5.92 -3.05
N GLY A 49 -7.71 -5.53 -2.47
CA GLY A 49 -7.57 -5.24 -1.04
C GLY A 49 -7.53 -3.75 -0.68
N VAL A 50 -7.03 -2.91 -1.59
CA VAL A 50 -6.58 -1.54 -1.34
C VAL A 50 -6.84 -0.65 -2.55
N THR A 51 -7.76 0.30 -2.40
CA THR A 51 -8.10 1.28 -3.47
C THR A 51 -7.60 2.69 -3.14
N VAL A 52 -6.98 2.87 -1.97
CA VAL A 52 -6.34 4.13 -1.55
C VAL A 52 -4.95 4.25 -2.17
N SER A 53 -4.43 5.48 -2.25
CA SER A 53 -3.06 5.73 -2.70
C SER A 53 -2.06 5.12 -1.72
N ILE A 54 -1.18 4.25 -2.23
CA ILE A 54 -0.14 3.56 -1.46
C ILE A 54 1.26 4.10 -1.74
N GLY A 55 1.45 4.97 -2.74
CA GLY A 55 2.78 5.51 -3.09
C GLY A 55 3.54 6.09 -1.89
N SER A 56 2.89 6.93 -1.08
CA SER A 56 3.50 7.47 0.14
C SER A 56 3.70 6.41 1.24
N PHE A 57 2.91 5.32 1.24
CA PHE A 57 3.14 4.21 2.17
C PHE A 57 4.43 3.48 1.80
N ASN A 58 4.69 3.26 0.50
CA ASN A 58 5.93 2.67 0.02
C ASN A 58 7.15 3.48 0.49
N GLU A 59 7.10 4.81 0.32
CA GLU A 59 8.19 5.71 0.74
C GLU A 59 8.43 5.68 2.25
N VAL A 60 7.37 5.66 3.06
CA VAL A 60 7.49 5.63 4.52
C VAL A 60 8.04 4.28 4.99
N VAL A 61 7.61 3.17 4.39
CA VAL A 61 8.16 1.83 4.69
C VAL A 61 9.64 1.77 4.33
N ALA A 62 10.05 2.26 3.15
CA ALA A 62 11.44 2.30 2.73
C ALA A 62 12.33 3.11 3.71
N LYS A 63 11.83 4.28 4.13
CA LYS A 63 12.49 5.11 5.16
C LYS A 63 12.57 4.39 6.50
N ALA A 64 11.51 3.69 6.91
CA ALA A 64 11.49 2.95 8.17
C ALA A 64 12.51 1.81 8.16
N VAL A 65 12.59 1.02 7.07
CA VAL A 65 13.59 -0.04 6.91
C VAL A 65 15.01 0.52 6.97
N THR A 66 15.27 1.64 6.28
CA THR A 66 16.58 2.30 6.29
C THR A 66 16.98 2.81 7.68
N ASN A 67 16.02 3.24 8.50
CA ASN A 67 16.27 3.81 9.83
C ASN A 67 16.15 2.80 10.97
N ALA A 68 15.76 1.55 10.71
CA ALA A 68 15.71 0.50 11.71
C ALA A 68 17.14 0.21 12.21
N LYS A 69 17.42 0.57 13.47
CA LYS A 69 18.69 0.34 14.17
C LYS A 69 18.54 -0.70 15.25
#